data_AF-A0A1Y1YXM6-F1
#
_entry.id   AF-A0A1Y1YXM6-F1
#
_cell.length_a   1.000
_cell.length_b   1.000
_cell.length_c   1.000
_cell.angle_alpha   90.00
_cell.angle_beta   90.00
_cell.angle_gamma   90.00
#
_symmetry.space_group_name_H-M   'P 1'
#
loop_
_entity.id
_entity.type
_entity.pdbx_description
1 polymer ?
#
loop_
_entity_poly.entity_id
_entity_poly.type
_entity_poly.pdbx_seq_one_letter_code
_entity_poly.pdbx_strand_id
1 'polypeptide(L)'
;LAGTLVSSLYKLRDIDQSENGFFVFPDISVRLEGRFRLRFNLYEIVNQSAVHICSVVSDVFTVYSPKLFPGMSESTALSRIFSDQGVRIRIRKD
;
A
#
# COMPACT_ATOMS: atom_id res chain seq x y z
N LEU A 1 -0.31 -14.71 0.17
CA LEU A 1 -0.01 -13.30 -0.13
C LEU A 1 1.13 -13.28 -1.14
N ALA A 2 1.06 -12.44 -2.18
CA ALA A 2 2.08 -12.36 -3.23
C ALA A 2 2.26 -10.91 -3.71
N GLY A 3 3.33 -10.64 -4.47
CA GLY A 3 3.71 -9.30 -4.91
C GLY A 3 4.83 -8.70 -4.05
N THR A 4 4.85 -7.38 -3.97
CA THR A 4 5.82 -6.59 -3.21
C THR A 4 5.30 -6.36 -1.78
N LEU A 5 5.80 -7.15 -0.83
CA LEU A 5 5.31 -7.16 0.56
C LEU A 5 6.10 -6.28 1.53
N VAL A 6 7.13 -5.60 1.03
CA VAL A 6 7.99 -4.70 1.79
C VAL A 6 8.01 -3.36 1.07
N SER A 7 8.02 -2.27 1.84
CA SER A 7 8.11 -0.92 1.32
C SER A 7 9.17 -0.17 2.10
N SER A 8 9.98 0.63 1.40
CA SER A 8 10.90 1.59 2.02
C SER A 8 10.17 2.91 2.29
N LEU A 9 10.76 3.75 3.14
CA LEU A 9 10.24 5.09 3.39
C LEU A 9 10.37 5.96 2.14
N TYR A 10 9.25 6.52 1.69
CA TYR A 10 9.19 7.60 0.70
C TYR A 10 8.97 8.93 1.42
N LYS A 11 9.81 9.93 1.15
CA LYS A 11 9.54 11.31 1.56
C LYS A 11 8.72 11.97 0.45
N LEU A 12 7.44 12.25 0.71
CA LEU A 12 6.49 12.78 -0.28
C LEU A 12 5.71 13.96 0.31
N ARG A 13 5.17 14.80 -0.56
CA ARG A 13 4.15 15.79 -0.23
C ARG A 13 2.77 15.16 -0.24
N ASP A 14 2.00 15.42 0.79
CA ASP A 14 0.60 15.03 0.92
C ASP A 14 -0.33 16.02 0.18
N ILE A 15 -1.63 15.75 0.21
CA ILE A 15 -2.69 16.56 -0.42
C ILE A 15 -2.70 17.99 0.11
N ASP A 16 -2.36 18.18 1.38
CA ASP A 16 -2.27 19.48 2.05
C ASP A 16 -0.93 20.20 1.84
N GLN A 17 -0.07 19.69 0.94
CA GLN A 17 1.30 20.16 0.66
C GLN A 17 2.32 19.95 1.78
N SER A 18 1.95 19.29 2.89
CA SER A 18 2.92 18.95 3.94
C SER A 18 3.86 17.82 3.49
N GLU A 19 5.14 17.89 3.87
CA GLU A 19 6.11 16.82 3.61
C GLU A 19 6.07 15.77 4.72
N ASN A 20 5.73 14.54 4.38
CA ASN A 20 5.64 13.42 5.32
C ASN A 20 6.37 12.17 4.80
N GLY A 21 6.53 11.20 5.70
CA GLY A 21 7.06 9.87 5.40
C GLY A 21 5.96 8.86 5.12
N PHE A 22 6.01 8.20 3.98
CA PHE A 22 5.00 7.22 3.55
C PHE A 22 5.62 5.88 3.20
N PHE A 23 4.88 4.80 3.47
CA PHE A 23 5.18 3.45 3.00
C PHE A 23 4.06 3.04 2.05
N VAL A 24 4.41 2.82 0.78
CA VAL A 24 3.43 2.56 -0.28
C VAL A 24 3.57 1.13 -0.78
N PHE A 25 2.44 0.43 -0.94
CA PHE A 25 2.38 -0.96 -1.37
C PHE A 25 1.52 -1.10 -2.64
N PRO A 26 2.05 -0.73 -3.82
CA PRO A 26 1.27 -0.69 -5.05
C PRO A 26 0.99 -2.07 -5.66
N ASP A 27 1.67 -3.11 -5.17
CA ASP A 27 1.63 -4.46 -5.72
C ASP A 27 1.45 -5.50 -4.59
N ILE A 28 0.22 -5.65 -4.11
CA ILE A 28 -0.17 -6.71 -3.19
C ILE A 28 -1.28 -7.54 -3.84
N SER A 29 -1.14 -8.86 -3.79
CA SER A 29 -2.12 -9.80 -4.30
C SER A 29 -2.49 -10.88 -3.27
N VAL A 30 -3.78 -11.15 -3.14
CA VAL A 30 -4.35 -12.26 -2.35
C VAL A 30 -5.12 -13.16 -3.30
N ARG A 31 -4.86 -14.47 -3.24
CA ARG A 31 -5.43 -15.47 -4.16
C ARG A 31 -6.60 -16.26 -3.56
N LEU A 32 -6.78 -16.17 -2.25
CA LEU A 32 -7.85 -16.85 -1.54
C LEU A 32 -9.02 -15.89 -1.40
N GLU A 33 -10.21 -16.32 -1.80
CA GLU A 33 -11.44 -15.58 -1.60
C GLU A 33 -11.78 -15.44 -0.12
N GLY A 34 -12.35 -14.30 0.28
CA GLY A 34 -12.76 -14.06 1.66
C GLY A 34 -12.54 -12.63 2.12
N ARG A 35 -12.68 -12.42 3.44
CA ARG A 35 -12.52 -11.12 4.09
C ARG A 35 -11.25 -11.13 4.91
N PHE A 36 -10.38 -10.15 4.66
CA PHE A 36 -9.04 -10.09 5.26
C PHE A 36 -8.73 -8.69 5.77
N ARG A 37 -7.68 -8.61 6.58
CA ARG A 37 -7.01 -7.37 6.96
C ARG A 37 -5.52 -7.52 6.67
N LEU A 38 -4.84 -6.42 6.33
CA LEU A 38 -3.39 -6.38 6.23
C LEU A 38 -2.82 -5.91 7.57
N ARG A 39 -1.78 -6.58 8.07
CA ARG A 39 -0.96 -6.07 9.17
C ARG A 39 0.33 -5.51 8.60
N PHE A 40 0.59 -4.24 8.86
CA PHE A 40 1.83 -3.57 8.50
C PHE A 40 2.72 -3.55 9.74
N ASN A 41 3.97 -3.99 9.59
CA ASN A 41 4.97 -3.98 10.64
C ASN A 41 6.08 -3.03 10.23
N LEU A 42 6.39 -2.06 11.09
CA LEU A 42 7.50 -1.14 10.88
C LEU A 42 8.76 -1.73 11.51
N TYR A 43 9.84 -1.74 10.73
CA TYR A 43 11.16 -2.16 11.17
C TYR A 43 12.17 -1.04 10.94
N GLU A 44 13.09 -0.89 11.88
CA GLU A 44 14.29 -0.06 11.73
C GLU A 44 15.51 -0.98 11.54
N ILE A 45 16.40 -0.64 10.60
CA ILE A 45 17.63 -1.41 10.37
C ILE A 45 18.77 -0.72 11.12
N VAL A 46 19.27 -1.37 12.17
CA VAL A 46 20.39 -0.88 13.00
C VAL A 46 21.50 -1.91 13.00
N ASN A 47 22.71 -1.51 12.59
CA ASN A 47 23.91 -2.37 12.58
C ASN A 47 23.66 -3.77 11.98
N GLN A 48 22.98 -3.84 10.83
CA GLN A 48 22.61 -5.07 10.10
C GLN A 48 21.51 -5.93 10.73
N SER A 49 20.87 -5.47 11.80
CA SER A 49 19.72 -6.13 12.42
C SER A 49 18.43 -5.35 12.18
N ALA A 50 17.33 -6.05 11.92
CA ALA A 50 16.01 -5.45 11.82
C ALA A 50 15.31 -5.47 13.19
N VAL A 51 15.04 -4.29 13.74
CA VAL A 51 14.34 -4.10 15.02
C VAL A 51 12.88 -3.76 14.72
N HIS A 52 11.96 -4.55 15.26
CA HIS A 52 10.53 -4.26 15.16
C HIS A 52 10.20 -3.04 16.04
N ILE A 53 9.52 -2.05 15.46
CA ILE A 53 9.16 -0.81 16.16
C ILE A 53 7.69 -0.85 16.58
N CYS A 54 6.80 -1.05 15.61
CA CYS A 54 5.37 -1.08 15.85
C CYS A 54 4.62 -1.79 14.72
N SER A 55 3.32 -1.95 14.89
CA SER A 55 2.45 -2.50 13.84
C SER A 55 1.09 -1.82 13.84
N VAL A 56 0.46 -1.76 12.67
CA VAL A 56 -0.91 -1.31 12.49
C VAL A 56 -1.66 -2.31 11.59
N VAL A 57 -2.98 -2.37 11.75
CA VAL A 57 -3.85 -3.27 10.98
C VAL A 57 -4.82 -2.43 10.15
N SER A 58 -4.99 -2.78 8.88
CA SER A 58 -5.94 -2.13 7.98
C SER A 58 -7.38 -2.41 8.36
N ASP A 59 -8.29 -1.65 7.75
CA ASP A 59 -9.69 -2.04 7.64
C ASP A 59 -9.85 -3.37 6.89
N VAL A 60 -11.04 -3.98 7.06
CA VAL A 60 -11.39 -5.22 6.37
C VAL A 60 -11.60 -4.94 4.89
N PHE A 61 -11.00 -5.76 4.03
CA PHE A 61 -11.27 -5.77 2.60
C PHE A 61 -11.72 -7.17 2.14
N THR A 62 -12.41 -7.21 1.00
CA THR A 62 -12.94 -8.45 0.42
C THR A 62 -12.13 -8.84 -0.82
N VAL A 63 -11.69 -10.09 -0.86
CA VAL A 63 -11.14 -10.73 -2.06
C VAL A 63 -12.27 -11.50 -2.71
N TYR A 64 -12.69 -11.03 -3.88
CA TYR A 64 -13.82 -11.57 -4.63
C TYR A 64 -13.38 -12.71 -5.54
N SER A 65 -14.31 -13.63 -5.81
CA SER A 65 -14.21 -14.52 -6.97
C SER A 65 -14.22 -13.70 -8.27
N PRO A 66 -13.69 -14.23 -9.39
CA PRO A 66 -13.75 -13.56 -10.67
C PRO A 66 -15.17 -13.17 -11.11
N LYS A 67 -16.19 -13.95 -10.71
CA LYS A 67 -17.60 -13.70 -11.07
C LYS A 67 -18.23 -12.57 -10.26
N LEU A 68 -17.78 -12.35 -9.03
CA LEU A 68 -18.32 -11.34 -8.11
C LEU A 68 -17.45 -10.10 -8.02
N PHE A 69 -16.34 -10.05 -8.77
CA PHE A 69 -15.41 -8.94 -8.71
C PHE A 69 -16.04 -7.67 -9.30
N PRO A 70 -16.19 -6.58 -8.50
CA PRO A 70 -16.90 -5.37 -8.95
C PRO A 70 -16.09 -4.51 -9.94
N GLY A 71 -14.91 -4.97 -10.36
CA GLY A 71 -13.96 -4.16 -11.13
C GLY A 71 -12.96 -3.44 -10.23
N MET A 72 -11.95 -2.85 -10.86
CA MET A 72 -10.98 -2.00 -10.16
C MET A 72 -11.56 -0.60 -10.01
N SER A 73 -11.42 0.01 -8.83
CA SER A 73 -11.70 1.43 -8.66
C SER A 73 -10.72 2.30 -9.44
N GLU A 74 -11.15 3.52 -9.77
CA GLU A 74 -10.25 4.56 -10.24
C GLU A 74 -9.16 4.86 -9.20
N SER A 75 -8.03 5.41 -9.64
CA SER A 75 -6.99 5.85 -8.71
C SER A 75 -7.49 7.00 -7.83
N THR A 76 -7.12 7.03 -6.55
CA THR A 76 -7.48 8.16 -5.68
C THR A 76 -6.62 9.39 -5.98
N ALA A 77 -7.04 10.56 -5.47
CA ALA A 77 -6.22 11.78 -5.56
C ALA A 77 -4.82 11.57 -4.96
N LEU A 78 -4.73 10.90 -3.80
CA LEU A 78 -3.47 10.57 -3.15
C LEU A 78 -2.58 9.68 -4.03
N SER A 79 -3.14 8.63 -4.65
CA SER A 79 -2.39 7.75 -5.56
C SER A 79 -1.82 8.51 -6.75
N ARG A 80 -2.57 9.46 -7.33
CA ARG A 80 -2.10 10.31 -8.43
C ARG A 80 -0.96 11.22 -7.98
N ILE A 81 -1.14 11.94 -6.87
CA ILE A 81 -0.12 12.83 -6.29
C ILE A 81 1.18 12.08 -5.98
N PHE A 82 1.10 10.86 -5.44
CA PHE A 82 2.29 10.05 -5.18
C PHE A 82 2.96 9.56 -6.46
N SER A 83 2.17 9.20 -7.49
CA SER A 83 2.71 8.82 -8.80
C SER A 83 3.42 9.98 -9.48
N ASP A 84 2.88 11.20 -9.41
CA ASP A 84 3.49 12.41 -9.98
C ASP A 84 4.81 12.76 -9.27
N GLN A 85 4.99 12.31 -8.02
CA GLN A 85 6.22 12.42 -7.23
C GLN A 85 7.18 11.23 -7.43
N GLY A 86 6.92 10.34 -8.39
CA GLY A 86 7.82 9.27 -8.80
C GLY A 86 7.60 7.92 -8.10
N VAL A 87 6.57 7.79 -7.26
CA VAL A 87 6.19 6.47 -6.72
C VAL A 87 5.59 5.63 -7.85
N ARG A 88 6.08 4.40 -8.04
CA ARG A 88 5.63 3.50 -9.12
C ARG A 88 4.25 2.90 -8.83
N ILE A 89 3.20 3.70 -8.96
CA ILE A 89 1.80 3.32 -8.78
C ILE A 89 1.15 3.22 -10.16
N ARG A 90 0.40 2.15 -10.43
CA ARG A 90 -0.39 2.06 -11.67
C ARG A 90 -1.61 2.98 -11.59
N ILE A 91 -1.61 4.05 -12.38
CA ILE A 91 -2.73 5.00 -12.45
C ILE A 91 -3.77 4.53 -13.46
N ARG A 92 -5.03 4.53 -13.03
CA ARG A 92 -6.20 4.26 -13.86
C ARG A 92 -7.01 5.55 -13.98
N LYS A 93 -7.24 5.98 -15.22
CA LYS A 93 -8.18 7.04 -15.59
C LYS A 93 -9.34 6.32 -16.26
N ASP A 94 -10.50 6.34 -15.60
CA ASP A 94 -11.76 5.70 -16.01
C ASP A 94 -11.72 4.16 -16.10
#